data_AF-A0A382YDC2-F1
#
_entry.id   AF-A0A382YDC2-F1
#
_cell.length_a   1.000
_cell.length_b   1.000
_cell.length_c   1.000
_cell.angle_alpha   90.00
_cell.angle_beta   90.00
_cell.angle_gamma   90.00
#
_symmetry.space_group_name_H-M   'P 1'
#
loop_
_entity.id
_entity.type
_entity.pdbx_description
1 polymer ?
#
loop_
_entity_poly.entity_id
_entity_poly.type
_entity_poly.pdbx_seq_one_letter_code
_entity_poly.pdbx_strand_id
1 'polypeptide(L)'
;MKTLTRIFVGYGLLLSFGTLSGCSSEPVDETAESVAGMSEASSSTSLRDGVVGTWELARVEFRDSTGEEISAPAPPAFGSLGAIGQAVLDDAGHIGVAIMQQGRTRGDELTPAEALDDLEAYRGFFGTYSVNENDGLMTLHFQGNRDPRLTGTSATNKVKVSGDEL
;
A
#
# COMPACT_ATOMS: atom_id res chain seq x y z
N MET A 1 -8.97 -14.18 7.55
CA MET A 1 -8.93 -13.51 6.23
C MET A 1 -8.11 -12.24 6.43
N LYS A 2 -7.14 -11.96 5.57
CA LYS A 2 -6.22 -10.83 5.76
C LYS A 2 -6.81 -9.54 5.18
N THR A 3 -6.53 -8.41 5.80
CA THR A 3 -7.11 -7.09 5.54
C THR A 3 -6.04 -6.11 5.09
N LEU A 4 -6.22 -5.51 3.91
CA LEU A 4 -5.39 -4.46 3.34
C LEU A 4 -5.94 -3.11 3.79
N THR A 5 -5.31 -2.50 4.79
CA THR A 5 -5.69 -1.18 5.28
C THR A 5 -5.11 -0.09 4.39
N ARG A 6 -4.00 -0.35 3.68
CA ARG A 6 -3.24 0.70 3.01
C ARG A 6 -3.07 0.50 1.51
N ILE A 7 -3.83 1.27 0.73
CA ILE A 7 -3.45 1.62 -0.63
C ILE A 7 -3.36 3.15 -0.73
N PHE A 8 -2.14 3.65 -0.84
CA PHE A 8 -1.89 5.02 -1.26
C PHE A 8 -2.08 5.13 -2.77
N VAL A 9 -3.20 5.71 -3.19
CA VAL A 9 -3.39 6.17 -4.57
C VAL A 9 -2.87 7.60 -4.65
N GLY A 10 -1.54 7.75 -4.76
CA GLY A 10 -0.90 9.04 -4.91
C GLY A 10 -1.31 9.73 -6.21
N TYR A 11 -2.14 10.77 -6.10
CA TYR A 11 -2.26 11.80 -7.13
C TYR A 11 -1.27 12.92 -6.78
N GLY A 12 -0.28 13.16 -7.64
CA GLY A 12 0.49 14.42 -7.64
C GLY A 12 1.76 14.47 -6.78
N LEU A 13 2.89 14.45 -7.48
CA LEU A 13 4.07 15.31 -7.33
C LEU A 13 4.50 15.75 -5.89
N LEU A 14 5.68 15.31 -5.44
CA LEU A 14 6.87 16.17 -5.24
C LEU A 14 8.07 15.38 -4.69
N LEU A 15 9.22 15.58 -5.35
CA LEU A 15 10.55 15.27 -4.85
C LEU A 15 10.89 16.16 -3.65
N SER A 16 11.46 15.60 -2.58
CA SER A 16 12.58 16.23 -1.87
C SER A 16 13.20 15.28 -0.82
N PHE A 17 14.52 15.15 -0.91
CA PHE A 17 15.38 14.62 0.14
C PHE A 17 15.53 15.69 1.24
N GLY A 18 15.32 15.32 2.49
CA GLY A 18 15.64 16.15 3.65
C GLY A 18 16.65 15.42 4.54
N THR A 19 17.86 15.97 4.64
CA THR A 19 18.89 15.53 5.59
C THR A 19 18.62 16.11 6.97
N LEU A 20 18.88 15.35 8.02
CA LEU A 20 19.08 15.90 9.37
C LEU A 20 20.41 15.39 9.94
N SER A 21 21.32 16.36 10.07
CA SER A 21 22.52 16.30 10.89
C SER A 21 22.17 16.72 12.31
N GLY A 22 22.79 16.09 13.31
CA GLY A 22 22.66 16.49 14.71
C GLY A 22 23.47 15.59 15.64
N CYS A 23 24.72 16.00 15.93
CA CYS A 23 25.62 15.40 16.91
C CYS A 23 25.10 15.52 18.35
N SER A 24 25.42 14.55 19.23
CA SER A 24 26.30 14.78 20.41
C SER A 24 26.35 13.58 21.39
N SER A 25 27.59 13.29 21.81
CA SER A 25 28.10 12.73 23.08
C SER A 25 27.83 11.26 23.50
N GLU A 26 28.92 10.46 23.45
CA GLU A 26 29.31 9.41 24.42
C GLU A 26 29.86 10.03 25.74
N PRO A 27 30.22 9.30 26.83
CA PRO A 27 30.41 7.84 26.99
C PRO A 27 29.82 7.25 28.31
N VAL A 28 29.96 5.93 28.56
CA VAL A 28 30.70 5.28 29.70
C VAL A 28 30.53 3.74 29.60
N ASP A 29 31.67 3.07 29.74
CA ASP A 29 31.92 1.62 29.85
C ASP A 29 31.50 1.05 31.22
N GLU A 30 30.74 -0.05 31.27
CA GLU A 30 30.82 -1.02 32.37
C GLU A 30 30.34 -2.42 31.95
N THR A 31 31.16 -3.40 32.26
CA THR A 31 30.97 -4.83 32.05
C THR A 31 30.06 -5.43 33.12
N ALA A 32 29.05 -6.21 32.74
CA ALA A 32 28.37 -7.14 33.65
C ALA A 32 27.70 -8.30 32.91
N GLU A 33 27.71 -9.45 33.57
CA GLU A 33 27.57 -10.80 33.08
C GLU A 33 26.18 -11.23 32.57
N SER A 34 26.24 -12.21 31.67
CA SER A 34 25.25 -13.25 31.35
C SER A 34 24.11 -13.42 32.35
N VAL A 35 22.91 -13.03 31.92
CA VAL A 35 21.67 -13.71 32.29
C VAL A 35 21.07 -14.27 31.01
N ALA A 36 21.14 -15.59 30.85
CA ALA A 36 20.39 -16.32 29.84
C ALA A 36 18.90 -16.22 30.18
N GLY A 37 18.29 -15.09 29.80
CA GLY A 37 16.87 -15.03 29.57
C GLY A 37 16.60 -15.80 28.29
N MET A 38 15.76 -16.82 28.37
CA MET A 38 15.04 -17.33 27.20
C MET A 38 14.27 -16.12 26.65
N SER A 39 14.90 -15.42 25.72
CA SER A 39 14.22 -14.50 24.83
C SER A 39 13.22 -15.39 24.11
N GLU A 40 11.94 -15.22 24.43
CA GLU A 40 10.92 -15.48 23.43
C GLU A 40 11.39 -14.68 22.22
N ALA A 41 11.98 -15.42 21.28
CA ALA A 41 12.28 -14.91 19.98
C ALA A 41 10.90 -14.55 19.42
N SER A 42 10.51 -13.29 19.61
CA SER A 42 9.55 -12.64 18.74
C SER A 42 10.19 -12.75 17.38
N SER A 43 9.85 -13.82 16.66
CA SER A 43 10.21 -14.00 15.28
C SER A 43 9.52 -12.84 14.57
N SER A 44 10.22 -11.72 14.43
CA SER A 44 9.80 -10.65 13.55
C SER A 44 9.81 -11.27 12.17
N THR A 45 8.64 -11.74 11.72
CA THR A 45 8.44 -12.11 10.32
C THR A 45 8.94 -10.95 9.48
N SER A 46 9.83 -11.23 8.54
CA SER A 46 10.34 -10.19 7.65
C SER A 46 9.17 -9.51 6.94
N LEU A 47 9.27 -8.22 6.62
CA LEU A 47 8.22 -7.53 5.87
C LEU A 47 7.91 -8.28 4.57
N ARG A 48 8.94 -8.80 3.89
CA ARG A 48 8.82 -9.61 2.69
C ARG A 48 7.94 -10.84 2.89
N ASP A 49 8.11 -11.58 3.97
CA ASP A 49 7.27 -12.74 4.29
C ASP A 49 5.87 -12.30 4.76
N GLY A 50 5.79 -11.16 5.47
CA GLY A 50 4.56 -10.63 6.02
C GLY A 50 3.56 -10.16 4.97
N VAL A 51 4.04 -9.59 3.85
CA VAL A 51 3.16 -9.08 2.78
C VAL A 51 2.57 -10.17 1.89
N VAL A 52 3.11 -11.40 1.91
CA VAL A 52 2.64 -12.51 1.07
C VAL A 52 1.24 -12.96 1.51
N GLY A 53 0.34 -13.08 0.54
CA GLY A 53 -1.00 -13.61 0.72
C GLY A 53 -2.06 -12.93 -0.12
N THR A 54 -3.30 -13.29 0.16
CA THR A 54 -4.49 -12.63 -0.39
C THR A 54 -5.08 -11.71 0.66
N TRP A 55 -5.30 -10.46 0.27
CA TRP A 55 -5.76 -9.38 1.12
C TRP A 55 -7.05 -8.78 0.60
N GLU A 56 -7.95 -8.41 1.50
CA GLU A 56 -9.19 -7.70 1.16
C GLU A 56 -9.09 -6.23 1.55
N LEU A 57 -9.61 -5.34 0.71
CA LEU A 57 -9.61 -3.91 0.99
C LEU A 57 -10.39 -3.60 2.28
N ALA A 58 -9.74 -2.94 3.24
CA ALA A 58 -10.38 -2.44 4.45
C ALA A 58 -11.08 -1.09 4.19
N ARG A 59 -10.32 -0.11 3.67
CA ARG A 59 -10.80 1.23 3.32
C ARG A 59 -9.87 1.90 2.31
N VAL A 60 -10.38 2.94 1.65
CA VAL A 60 -9.56 3.87 0.87
C VAL A 60 -9.34 5.12 1.72
N GLU A 61 -8.10 5.50 1.92
CA GLU A 61 -7.73 6.74 2.62
C GLU A 61 -7.24 7.77 1.62
N PHE A 62 -7.67 9.01 1.81
CA PHE A 62 -7.12 10.15 1.09
C PHE A 62 -6.29 10.96 2.06
N ARG A 63 -5.06 11.27 1.65
CA ARG A 63 -4.16 12.09 2.43
C ARG A 63 -3.60 13.21 1.57
N ASP A 64 -3.37 14.37 2.17
CA ASP A 64 -2.69 15.47 1.51
C ASP A 64 -1.16 15.25 1.45
N SER A 65 -0.43 16.24 0.95
CA SER A 65 1.04 16.18 0.84
C SER A 65 1.77 16.17 2.19
N THR A 66 1.10 16.54 3.29
CA THR A 66 1.64 16.47 4.65
C THR A 66 1.35 15.14 5.33
N GLY A 67 0.48 14.32 4.73
CA GLY A 67 0.00 13.05 5.27
C GLY A 67 -1.26 13.17 6.12
N GLU A 68 -1.86 14.36 6.22
CA GLU A 68 -3.13 14.57 6.92
C GLU A 68 -4.28 13.90 6.14
N GLU A 69 -5.18 13.22 6.85
CA GLU A 69 -6.35 12.59 6.23
C GLU A 69 -7.35 13.65 5.77
N ILE A 70 -7.72 13.61 4.49
CA ILE A 70 -8.73 14.48 3.90
C ILE A 70 -10.01 13.70 3.60
N SER A 71 -11.10 14.43 3.44
CA SER A 71 -12.41 13.82 3.18
C SER A 71 -12.40 12.99 1.90
N ALA A 72 -13.01 11.80 1.98
CA ALA A 72 -13.24 10.96 0.82
C ALA A 72 -14.12 11.69 -0.23
N PRO A 73 -13.95 11.39 -1.53
CA PRO A 73 -14.84 11.86 -2.58
C PRO A 73 -16.30 11.48 -2.33
N ALA A 74 -17.23 12.27 -2.86
CA ALA A 74 -18.66 11.94 -2.83
C ALA A 74 -18.96 10.76 -3.80
N PRO A 75 -19.92 9.88 -3.48
CA PRO A 75 -20.40 8.87 -4.42
C PRO A 75 -20.89 9.51 -5.74
N PRO A 76 -20.66 8.88 -6.90
CA PRO A 76 -20.12 7.53 -7.11
C PRO A 76 -18.59 7.48 -7.34
N ALA A 77 -17.85 8.54 -7.02
CA ALA A 77 -16.41 8.59 -7.29
C ALA A 77 -15.65 7.47 -6.55
N PHE A 78 -14.56 7.01 -7.16
CA PHE A 78 -13.69 5.99 -6.58
C PHE A 78 -13.19 6.41 -5.18
N GLY A 79 -13.26 5.49 -4.22
CA GLY A 79 -12.81 5.72 -2.86
C GLY A 79 -13.84 6.38 -1.95
N SER A 80 -15.05 6.65 -2.47
CA SER A 80 -16.22 6.88 -1.63
C SER A 80 -16.59 5.61 -0.84
N LEU A 81 -17.43 5.75 0.20
CA LEU A 81 -17.85 4.61 1.02
C LEU A 81 -18.41 3.46 0.17
N GLY A 82 -18.02 2.22 0.49
CA GLY A 82 -18.48 1.02 -0.20
C GLY A 82 -17.56 0.49 -1.30
N ALA A 83 -16.32 0.97 -1.41
CA ALA A 83 -15.32 0.31 -2.26
C ALA A 83 -15.04 -1.12 -1.77
N ILE A 84 -14.90 -2.05 -2.71
CA ILE A 84 -14.46 -3.43 -2.44
C ILE A 84 -13.24 -3.73 -3.29
N GLY A 85 -12.34 -4.57 -2.79
CA GLY A 85 -11.17 -4.96 -3.56
C GLY A 85 -10.38 -6.08 -2.94
N GLN A 86 -9.49 -6.65 -3.74
CA GLN A 86 -8.52 -7.64 -3.31
C GLN A 86 -7.15 -7.33 -3.88
N ALA A 87 -6.12 -7.73 -3.13
CA ALA A 87 -4.75 -7.80 -3.57
C ALA A 87 -4.22 -9.22 -3.37
N VAL A 88 -3.44 -9.71 -4.32
CA VAL A 88 -2.69 -10.97 -4.20
C VAL A 88 -1.22 -10.64 -4.35
N LEU A 89 -0.42 -11.02 -3.35
CA LEU A 89 1.03 -10.94 -3.36
C LEU A 89 1.57 -12.35 -3.15
N ASP A 90 2.44 -12.82 -4.04
CA ASP A 90 3.07 -14.15 -3.91
C ASP A 90 4.53 -14.05 -3.46
N ASP A 91 5.08 -15.18 -3.02
CA ASP A 91 6.46 -15.29 -2.53
C ASP A 91 7.53 -15.14 -3.63
N ALA A 92 7.12 -15.27 -4.89
CA ALA A 92 7.94 -15.00 -6.07
C ALA A 92 8.05 -13.50 -6.39
N GLY A 93 7.28 -12.64 -5.72
CA GLY A 93 7.35 -11.19 -5.87
C GLY A 93 6.38 -10.62 -6.92
N HIS A 94 5.32 -11.34 -7.27
CA HIS A 94 4.24 -10.83 -8.12
C HIS A 94 3.13 -10.18 -7.29
N ILE A 95 2.48 -9.20 -7.88
CA ILE A 95 1.32 -8.52 -7.29
C ILE A 95 0.21 -8.35 -8.33
N GLY A 96 -1.03 -8.58 -7.90
CA GLY A 96 -2.24 -8.20 -8.62
C GLY A 96 -3.22 -7.50 -7.69
N VAL A 97 -3.80 -6.39 -8.12
CA VAL A 97 -4.79 -5.61 -7.36
C VAL A 97 -6.00 -5.34 -8.23
N ALA A 98 -7.19 -5.51 -7.66
CA ALA A 98 -8.46 -5.11 -8.24
C ALA A 98 -9.34 -4.47 -7.17
N ILE A 99 -9.76 -3.23 -7.41
CA ILE A 99 -10.63 -2.46 -6.51
C ILE A 99 -11.71 -1.80 -7.36
N MET A 100 -12.95 -1.91 -6.92
CA MET A 100 -14.09 -1.30 -7.57
C MET A 100 -14.97 -0.59 -6.55
N GLN A 101 -15.56 0.53 -6.97
CA GLN A 101 -16.68 1.12 -6.23
C GLN A 101 -17.91 0.19 -6.33
N GLN A 102 -18.65 0.01 -5.24
CA GLN A 102 -19.98 -0.61 -5.33
C GLN A 102 -21.01 0.35 -5.95
N GLY A 103 -22.11 -0.20 -6.45
CA GLY A 103 -23.19 0.60 -7.03
C GLY A 103 -22.94 1.09 -8.46
N ARG A 104 -21.92 0.54 -9.15
CA ARG A 104 -21.69 0.78 -10.58
C ARG A 104 -22.91 0.38 -11.40
N THR A 105 -23.23 1.20 -12.41
CA THR A 105 -24.37 0.97 -13.31
C THR A 105 -24.24 -0.39 -13.99
N ARG A 106 -25.29 -1.20 -13.89
CA ARG A 106 -25.45 -2.44 -14.65
C ARG A 106 -26.42 -2.14 -15.78
N GLY A 107 -25.95 -2.21 -17.02
CA GLY A 107 -26.79 -1.98 -18.20
C GLY A 107 -26.19 -2.65 -19.42
N ASP A 108 -27.06 -3.05 -20.35
CA ASP A 108 -26.64 -3.72 -21.59
C ASP A 108 -25.99 -2.75 -22.59
N GLU A 109 -26.30 -1.46 -22.49
CA GLU A 109 -25.63 -0.37 -23.21
C GLU A 109 -25.39 0.81 -22.25
N LEU A 110 -24.12 1.11 -21.97
CA LEU A 110 -23.71 2.32 -21.28
C LEU A 110 -23.51 3.44 -22.30
N THR A 111 -23.95 4.66 -21.98
CA THR A 111 -23.50 5.84 -22.72
C THR A 111 -21.97 6.02 -22.56
N PRO A 112 -21.30 6.75 -23.46
CA PRO A 112 -19.86 7.00 -23.32
C PRO A 112 -19.46 7.64 -21.99
N ALA A 113 -20.32 8.50 -21.43
CA ALA A 113 -20.09 9.12 -20.13
C ALA A 113 -20.18 8.09 -18.99
N GLU A 114 -21.24 7.26 -18.98
CA GLU A 114 -21.39 6.21 -17.97
C GLU A 114 -20.28 5.16 -18.06
N ALA A 115 -19.80 4.83 -19.26
CA ALA A 115 -18.67 3.93 -19.46
C ALA A 115 -17.36 4.52 -18.91
N LEU A 116 -17.15 5.84 -19.07
CA LEU A 116 -16.01 6.53 -18.48
C LEU A 116 -16.09 6.53 -16.95
N ASP A 117 -17.26 6.85 -16.40
CA ASP A 117 -17.48 6.84 -14.94
C ASP A 117 -17.26 5.44 -14.35
N ASP A 118 -17.76 4.38 -14.99
CA ASP A 118 -17.53 2.99 -14.55
C ASP A 118 -16.05 2.63 -14.59
N LEU A 119 -15.35 3.03 -15.66
CA LEU A 119 -13.92 2.82 -15.78
C LEU A 119 -13.19 3.58 -14.66
N GLU A 120 -13.59 4.81 -14.33
CA GLU A 120 -13.01 5.65 -13.28
C GLU A 120 -13.31 5.17 -11.87
N ALA A 121 -14.38 4.41 -11.68
CA ALA A 121 -14.73 3.71 -10.45
C ALA A 121 -13.94 2.41 -10.24
N TYR A 122 -13.04 2.05 -11.17
CA TYR A 122 -12.18 0.88 -11.07
C TYR A 122 -10.70 1.25 -10.96
N ARG A 123 -9.98 0.55 -10.10
CA ARG A 123 -8.50 0.54 -10.04
C ARG A 123 -8.05 -0.90 -10.16
N GLY A 124 -7.20 -1.16 -11.15
CA GLY A 124 -6.61 -2.47 -11.33
C GLY A 124 -5.20 -2.35 -11.88
N PHE A 125 -4.29 -3.15 -11.36
CA PHE A 125 -2.94 -3.27 -11.87
C PHE A 125 -2.35 -4.64 -11.54
N PHE A 126 -1.31 -5.02 -12.26
CA PHE A 126 -0.48 -6.17 -11.95
C PHE A 126 0.98 -5.88 -12.28
N GLY A 127 1.87 -6.67 -11.69
CA GLY A 127 3.29 -6.63 -11.97
C GLY A 127 4.09 -7.32 -10.89
N THR A 128 5.23 -6.73 -10.54
CA THR A 128 6.11 -7.24 -9.48
C THR A 128 6.22 -6.24 -8.33
N TYR A 129 6.73 -6.69 -7.20
CA TYR A 129 7.06 -5.82 -6.07
C TYR A 129 8.43 -6.16 -5.48
N SER A 130 9.04 -5.16 -4.85
CA SER A 130 10.26 -5.31 -4.05
C SER A 130 10.07 -4.66 -2.69
N VAL A 131 10.75 -5.21 -1.67
CA VAL A 131 10.67 -4.74 -0.29
C VAL A 131 12.05 -4.30 0.17
N ASN A 132 12.11 -3.13 0.79
CA ASN A 132 13.24 -2.67 1.58
C ASN A 132 12.85 -2.75 3.06
N GLU A 133 13.33 -3.81 3.72
CA GLU A 133 13.08 -4.13 5.13
C GLU A 133 13.49 -3.00 6.08
N ASN A 134 14.67 -2.42 5.83
CA ASN A 134 15.28 -1.45 6.73
C ASN A 134 14.47 -0.16 6.82
N ASP A 135 13.90 0.26 5.69
CA ASP A 135 13.13 1.50 5.59
C ASP A 135 11.61 1.27 5.70
N GLY A 136 11.16 0.01 5.75
CA GLY A 136 9.75 -0.36 5.72
C GLY A 136 9.06 0.07 4.43
N LEU A 137 9.77 0.00 3.29
CA LEU A 137 9.28 0.45 2.00
C LEU A 137 8.96 -0.73 1.09
N MET A 138 7.86 -0.61 0.34
CA MET A 138 7.50 -1.52 -0.74
C MET A 138 7.41 -0.74 -2.04
N THR A 139 8.11 -1.20 -3.07
CA THR A 139 8.05 -0.63 -4.41
C THR A 139 7.25 -1.56 -5.31
N LEU A 140 6.20 -1.01 -5.94
CA LEU A 140 5.39 -1.68 -6.94
C LEU A 140 5.93 -1.35 -8.32
N HIS A 141 6.13 -2.35 -9.17
CA HIS A 141 6.57 -2.21 -10.56
C HIS A 141 5.42 -2.60 -11.48
N PHE A 142 4.80 -1.60 -12.13
CA PHE A 142 3.58 -1.82 -12.90
C PHE A 142 3.89 -2.42 -14.27
N GLN A 143 3.48 -3.66 -14.50
CA GLN A 143 3.54 -4.31 -15.82
C GLN A 143 2.27 -4.05 -16.64
N GLY A 144 1.13 -3.93 -15.96
CA GLY A 144 -0.11 -3.45 -16.53
C GLY A 144 -0.91 -2.66 -15.50
N ASN A 145 -1.58 -1.61 -15.96
CA ASN A 145 -2.38 -0.74 -15.11
C ASN A 145 -3.61 -0.24 -15.88
N ARG A 146 -4.75 -0.06 -15.19
CA ARG A 146 -5.96 0.55 -15.75
C ARG A 146 -5.68 1.95 -16.30
N ASP A 147 -4.79 2.70 -15.65
CA ASP A 147 -4.27 3.94 -16.23
C ASP A 147 -3.04 3.62 -17.09
N PRO A 148 -3.15 3.68 -18.42
CA PRO A 148 -2.06 3.29 -19.31
C PRO A 148 -0.80 4.16 -19.14
N ARG A 149 -0.93 5.36 -18.54
CA ARG A 149 0.21 6.24 -18.25
C ARG A 149 1.13 5.69 -17.16
N LEU A 150 0.62 4.79 -16.32
CA LEU A 150 1.38 4.18 -15.21
C LEU A 150 2.05 2.85 -15.61
N THR A 151 1.68 2.26 -16.74
CA THR A 151 2.30 1.02 -17.23
C THR A 151 3.80 1.24 -17.48
N GLY A 152 4.64 0.34 -16.97
CA GLY A 152 6.10 0.43 -17.04
C GLY A 152 6.73 1.36 -15.99
N THR A 153 5.94 2.00 -15.12
CA THR A 153 6.43 2.87 -14.05
C THR A 153 6.53 2.13 -12.71
N SER A 154 6.94 2.82 -11.65
CA SER A 154 6.98 2.27 -10.30
C SER A 154 6.50 3.26 -9.25
N ALA A 155 5.95 2.74 -8.15
CA ALA A 155 5.51 3.52 -7.00
C ALA A 155 6.04 2.91 -5.70
N THR A 156 6.67 3.73 -4.86
CA THR A 156 7.22 3.31 -3.57
C THR A 156 6.37 3.86 -2.44
N ASN A 157 5.95 2.99 -1.53
CA ASN A 157 5.11 3.34 -0.39
C ASN A 157 5.69 2.76 0.90
N LYS A 158 5.50 3.47 2.01
CA LYS A 158 5.77 2.92 3.34
C LYS A 158 4.65 1.96 3.73
N VAL A 159 5.03 0.75 4.16
CA VAL A 159 4.09 -0.32 4.52
C VAL A 159 4.41 -0.86 5.90
N LYS A 160 3.42 -1.44 6.57
CA LYS A 160 3.60 -2.11 7.85
C LYS A 160 2.66 -3.30 7.91
N VAL A 161 3.20 -4.48 8.18
CA VAL A 161 2.38 -5.66 8.47
C VAL A 161 2.17 -5.78 9.98
N SER A 162 0.93 -5.99 10.40
CA SER A 162 0.57 -6.22 11.81
C SER A 162 -0.45 -7.36 11.89
N GLY A 163 0.06 -8.59 11.98
CA GLY A 163 -0.77 -9.79 11.93
C GLY A 163 -1.46 -9.93 10.58
N ASP A 164 -2.79 -9.81 10.58
CA ASP A 164 -3.62 -9.90 9.37
C ASP A 164 -3.87 -8.52 8.73
N GLU A 165 -3.09 -7.49 9.07
CA GLU A 165 -3.22 -6.12 8.52
C GLU A 165 -1.98 -5.69 7.71
N LEU A 166 -2.17 -5.06 6.54
CA LEU A 166 -1.13 -4.47 5.68
C LEU A 166 -1.40 -2.98 5.36
#